data_AF-A0A8F0CEZ5-F1
#
_entry.id   AF-A0A8F0CEZ5-F1
#
_cell.length_a   1.000
_cell.length_b   1.000
_cell.length_c   1.000
_cell.angle_alpha   90.00
_cell.angle_beta   90.00
_cell.angle_gamma   90.00
#
_symmetry.space_group_name_H-M   'P 1'
#
loop_
_entity.id
_entity.type
_entity.pdbx_description
1 polymer ?
#
loop_
_entity_poly.entity_id
_entity_poly.type
_entity_poly.pdbx_seq_one_letter_code
_entity_poly.pdbx_strand_id
1 'polypeptide(L)'
;MTKQYRLLAALLPLAFLLSGCGLTQSVSDGTKSVVTAIFYKTVKTLRLDLKARAALNPDEDGMPLATDVWVYQLKDRQAFDKADYAALQSDANTVLGADLVAEKDVWVRPGNTVSLDMLLDEKAQYVALVAQFRSPDARKNGAKNDRTLGACYEASLRLPAYW
;
A
#
# COMPACT_ATOMS: atom_id res chain seq x y z
N MET A 1 -23.36 86.20 -30.56
CA MET A 1 -22.69 86.21 -29.24
C MET A 1 -23.42 85.20 -28.35
N THR A 2 -22.88 84.21 -27.64
CA THR A 2 -21.58 83.53 -27.48
C THR A 2 -21.89 82.30 -26.56
N LYS A 3 -21.09 81.22 -26.67
CA LYS A 3 -21.04 79.96 -25.88
C LYS A 3 -21.55 80.03 -24.42
N GLN A 4 -22.07 78.94 -23.82
CA GLN A 4 -21.23 77.90 -23.16
C GLN A 4 -21.99 76.59 -22.86
N TYR A 5 -21.38 75.49 -23.30
CA TYR A 5 -21.73 74.10 -23.01
C TYR A 5 -21.17 73.67 -21.65
N ARG A 6 -21.94 72.96 -20.81
CA ARG A 6 -21.39 71.93 -19.89
C ARG A 6 -22.47 70.93 -19.45
N LEU A 7 -22.11 69.65 -19.55
CA LEU A 7 -22.58 68.49 -18.77
C LEU A 7 -24.02 68.01 -19.13
N LEU A 8 -24.30 66.76 -19.47
CA LEU A 8 -23.62 65.48 -19.25
C LEU A 8 -23.86 64.56 -20.46
N ALA A 9 -22.77 63.97 -20.92
CA ALA A 9 -22.77 62.77 -21.73
C ALA A 9 -23.22 61.58 -20.87
N ALA A 10 -24.27 60.87 -21.28
CA ALA A 10 -24.63 59.57 -20.72
C ALA A 10 -25.49 58.77 -21.71
N LEU A 11 -24.93 58.43 -22.87
CA LEU A 11 -25.51 57.42 -23.76
C LEU A 11 -24.40 56.47 -24.27
N LEU A 12 -24.50 55.22 -23.80
CA LEU A 12 -23.78 53.98 -24.19
C LEU A 12 -22.27 53.88 -23.89
N PRO A 13 -21.73 52.71 -23.47
CA PRO A 13 -22.25 51.36 -23.75
C PRO A 13 -22.42 50.41 -22.54
N LEU A 14 -23.47 49.58 -22.64
CA LEU A 14 -23.88 48.44 -21.80
C LEU A 14 -23.05 47.16 -22.09
N ALA A 15 -21.73 47.26 -22.25
CA ALA A 15 -20.93 46.16 -22.81
C ALA A 15 -19.80 45.62 -21.91
N PHE A 16 -19.95 45.66 -20.57
CA PHE A 16 -18.89 45.21 -19.65
C PHE A 16 -19.28 44.07 -18.68
N LEU A 17 -20.40 43.37 -18.90
CA LEU A 17 -20.87 42.33 -17.96
C LEU A 17 -20.87 40.90 -18.52
N LEU A 18 -19.90 40.51 -19.36
CA LEU A 18 -19.85 39.14 -19.91
C LEU A 18 -18.47 38.46 -19.96
N SER A 19 -17.44 38.95 -19.29
CA SER A 19 -16.13 38.27 -19.22
C SER A 19 -15.63 38.15 -17.79
N GLY A 20 -16.01 37.07 -17.11
CA GLY A 20 -15.52 36.87 -15.74
C GLY A 20 -15.94 35.59 -15.03
N CYS A 21 -16.09 34.46 -15.72
CA CYS A 21 -16.21 33.14 -15.08
C CYS A 21 -15.38 32.15 -15.91
N GLY A 22 -14.11 31.94 -15.55
CA GLY A 22 -13.29 30.97 -16.29
C GLY A 22 -11.87 30.74 -15.80
N LEU A 23 -11.31 31.59 -14.93
CA LEU A 23 -9.89 31.48 -14.56
C LEU A 23 -9.60 30.83 -13.20
N THR A 24 -10.63 30.53 -12.39
CA THR A 24 -10.41 30.07 -11.00
C THR A 24 -10.32 28.54 -10.82
N GLN A 25 -10.59 27.73 -11.84
CA GLN A 25 -10.53 26.27 -11.69
C GLN A 25 -9.13 25.67 -11.91
N SER A 26 -8.18 26.42 -12.48
CA SER A 26 -6.88 25.85 -12.93
C SER A 26 -5.73 25.88 -11.90
N VAL A 27 -5.96 26.35 -10.66
CA VAL A 27 -4.89 26.47 -9.63
C VAL A 27 -5.00 25.41 -8.52
N SER A 28 -6.09 24.63 -8.45
CA SER A 28 -6.22 23.54 -7.46
C SER A 28 -5.21 22.41 -7.68
N ASP A 29 -5.02 22.01 -8.93
CA ASP A 29 -4.40 20.72 -9.22
C ASP A 29 -2.87 20.79 -9.29
N GLY A 30 -2.31 21.95 -9.70
CA GLY A 30 -0.87 22.17 -9.75
C GLY A 30 -0.21 22.27 -8.36
N THR A 31 -0.86 22.96 -7.41
CA THR A 31 -0.28 23.16 -6.07
C THR A 31 -0.37 21.89 -5.20
N LYS A 32 -1.42 21.08 -5.34
CA LYS A 32 -1.54 19.81 -4.60
C LYS A 32 -0.42 18.83 -4.97
N SER A 33 -0.09 18.70 -6.26
CA SER A 33 0.94 17.78 -6.73
C SER A 33 2.34 18.12 -6.20
N VAL A 34 2.69 19.41 -6.16
CA VAL A 34 4.01 19.87 -5.69
C VAL A 34 4.13 19.81 -4.17
N VAL A 35 3.06 20.09 -3.41
CA VAL A 35 3.11 20.05 -1.94
C VAL A 35 3.20 18.62 -1.41
N THR A 36 2.50 17.65 -2.05
CA THR A 36 2.56 16.25 -1.63
C THR A 36 3.95 15.63 -1.86
N ALA A 37 4.62 15.97 -2.97
CA ALA A 37 5.89 15.36 -3.34
C ALA A 37 7.06 15.68 -2.39
N ILE A 38 6.99 16.78 -1.65
CA ILE A 38 8.09 17.29 -0.80
C ILE A 38 7.88 16.92 0.68
N PHE A 39 6.63 16.86 1.14
CA PHE A 39 6.29 16.57 2.54
C PHE A 39 6.01 15.10 2.83
N TYR A 40 5.63 14.32 1.81
CA TYR A 40 5.46 12.87 1.94
C TYR A 40 6.62 12.18 1.26
N LYS A 41 7.64 11.79 2.04
CA LYS A 41 8.61 10.80 1.58
C LYS A 41 7.87 9.46 1.45
N THR A 42 7.11 9.29 0.38
CA THR A 42 6.37 8.06 0.08
C THR A 42 7.38 6.94 -0.06
N VAL A 43 7.29 5.92 0.80
CA VAL A 43 8.00 4.66 0.56
C VAL A 43 7.33 4.01 -0.64
N LYS A 44 7.84 4.32 -1.84
CA LYS A 44 7.26 3.84 -3.10
C LYS A 44 7.52 2.36 -3.35
N THR A 45 8.54 1.81 -2.70
CA THR A 45 8.97 0.43 -2.91
C THR A 45 9.15 -0.24 -1.56
N LEU A 46 8.39 -1.30 -1.36
CA LEU A 46 8.60 -2.27 -0.30
C LEU A 46 9.73 -3.21 -0.74
N ARG A 47 10.79 -3.29 0.06
CA ARG A 47 11.88 -4.26 -0.09
C ARG A 47 11.88 -5.20 1.09
N LEU A 48 11.79 -6.50 0.81
CA LEU A 48 11.80 -7.57 1.82
C LEU A 48 12.97 -8.50 1.54
N ASP A 49 13.82 -8.74 2.54
CA ASP A 49 14.89 -9.72 2.48
C ASP A 49 14.48 -10.96 3.28
N LEU A 50 14.15 -12.05 2.58
CA LEU A 50 13.72 -13.32 3.17
C LEU A 50 14.94 -14.24 3.32
N LYS A 51 15.35 -14.49 4.56
CA LYS A 51 16.50 -15.34 4.90
C LYS A 51 16.04 -16.69 5.44
N ALA A 52 16.24 -17.75 4.66
CA ALA A 52 15.88 -19.10 5.07
C ALA A 52 17.01 -19.82 5.80
N ARG A 53 16.63 -20.64 6.79
CA ARG A 53 17.53 -21.63 7.39
C ARG A 53 17.73 -22.81 6.43
N ALA A 54 18.81 -23.56 6.63
CA ALA A 54 19.10 -24.75 5.83
C ALA A 54 18.04 -25.85 5.97
N ALA A 55 17.35 -25.92 7.11
CA ALA A 55 16.29 -26.90 7.39
C ALA A 55 14.87 -26.32 7.14
N LEU A 56 14.69 -25.52 6.08
CA LEU A 56 13.40 -24.92 5.75
C LEU A 56 12.38 -25.98 5.30
N ASN A 57 11.15 -25.91 5.83
CA ASN A 57 9.98 -26.69 5.40
C ASN A 57 10.27 -28.18 5.13
N PRO A 58 10.88 -28.90 6.08
CA PRO A 58 11.39 -30.25 5.82
C PRO A 58 10.26 -31.26 5.61
N ASP A 59 10.41 -32.21 4.69
CA ASP A 59 9.50 -33.35 4.47
C ASP A 59 9.40 -34.31 5.67
N GLU A 60 8.65 -35.40 5.53
CA GLU A 60 8.48 -36.39 6.61
C GLU A 60 9.79 -37.09 6.96
N ASP A 61 10.73 -37.16 6.02
CA ASP A 61 12.08 -37.70 6.19
C ASP A 61 13.09 -36.64 6.64
N GLY A 62 12.64 -35.39 6.83
CA GLY A 62 13.49 -34.27 7.25
C GLY A 62 14.19 -33.53 6.10
N MET A 63 13.93 -33.89 4.83
CA MET A 63 14.56 -33.24 3.68
C MET A 63 14.05 -31.81 3.50
N PRO A 64 14.92 -30.79 3.51
CA PRO A 64 14.49 -29.40 3.38
C PRO A 64 13.86 -29.10 2.02
N LEU A 65 12.71 -28.42 2.01
CA LEU A 65 11.97 -28.07 0.80
C LEU A 65 11.96 -26.55 0.57
N ALA A 66 11.91 -26.16 -0.71
CA ALA A 66 11.60 -24.78 -1.07
C ALA A 66 10.20 -24.41 -0.56
N THR A 67 10.04 -23.14 -0.18
CA THR A 67 8.77 -22.62 0.35
C THR A 67 8.36 -21.40 -0.43
N ASP A 68 7.12 -21.41 -0.92
CA ASP A 68 6.50 -20.24 -1.53
C ASP A 68 6.05 -19.27 -0.43
N VAL A 69 6.33 -17.98 -0.60
CA VAL A 69 5.97 -16.94 0.35
C VAL A 69 5.17 -15.87 -0.37
N TRP A 70 3.89 -15.78 -0.03
CA TRP A 70 2.99 -14.75 -0.51
C TRP A 70 3.12 -13.50 0.33
N VAL A 71 3.22 -12.35 -0.33
CA VAL A 71 3.25 -11.02 0.26
C VAL A 71 1.99 -10.28 -0.19
N TYR A 72 1.11 -9.99 0.75
CA TYR A 72 -0.14 -9.27 0.52
C TYR A 72 -0.03 -7.84 1.04
N GLN A 73 -0.53 -6.88 0.27
CA GLN A 73 -0.77 -5.52 0.73
C GLN A 73 -2.27 -5.36 1.00
N LEU A 74 -2.61 -4.85 2.19
CA LEU A 74 -3.98 -4.80 2.67
C LEU A 74 -4.39 -3.38 3.10
N LYS A 75 -5.65 -3.01 2.88
CA LYS A 75 -6.29 -1.81 3.44
C LYS A 75 -6.58 -1.96 4.93
N ASP A 76 -7.06 -3.13 5.32
CA ASP A 76 -7.34 -3.51 6.72
C ASP A 76 -6.80 -4.93 6.98
N ARG A 77 -6.47 -5.24 8.23
CA ARG A 77 -5.89 -6.53 8.64
C ARG A 77 -6.89 -7.48 9.27
N GLN A 78 -8.13 -7.07 9.50
CA GLN A 78 -9.09 -7.82 10.30
C GLN A 78 -9.46 -9.17 9.66
N ALA A 79 -9.63 -9.22 8.33
CA ALA A 79 -9.89 -10.47 7.61
C ALA A 79 -8.72 -11.45 7.75
N PHE A 80 -7.49 -10.97 7.53
CA PHE A 80 -6.27 -11.75 7.71
C PHE A 80 -6.11 -12.28 9.15
N ASP A 81 -6.34 -11.41 10.15
CA ASP A 81 -6.18 -11.77 11.57
C ASP A 81 -7.20 -12.79 12.08
N LYS A 82 -8.35 -12.91 11.40
CA LYS A 82 -9.43 -13.86 11.73
C LYS A 82 -9.33 -15.15 10.92
N ALA A 83 -8.66 -15.12 9.78
CA ALA A 83 -8.52 -16.28 8.91
C ALA A 83 -7.66 -17.36 9.57
N ASP A 84 -8.03 -18.61 9.35
CA ASP A 84 -7.13 -19.71 9.62
C ASP A 84 -6.08 -19.84 8.51
N TYR A 85 -4.99 -20.53 8.82
CA TYR A 85 -3.88 -20.70 7.88
C TYR A 85 -4.30 -21.45 6.61
N ALA A 86 -5.18 -22.45 6.74
CA ALA A 86 -5.60 -23.27 5.60
C ALA A 86 -6.36 -22.44 4.57
N ALA A 87 -7.25 -21.55 5.02
CA ALA A 87 -8.00 -20.65 4.16
C ALA A 87 -7.08 -19.65 3.43
N LEU A 88 -6.08 -19.10 4.13
CA LEU A 88 -5.07 -18.24 3.50
C LEU A 88 -4.17 -19.01 2.53
N GLN A 89 -3.92 -20.30 2.76
CA GLN A 89 -3.12 -21.14 1.87
C GLN A 89 -3.88 -21.48 0.58
N SER A 90 -5.18 -21.77 0.67
CA SER A 90 -5.96 -22.23 -0.48
C SER A 90 -6.68 -21.13 -1.25
N ASP A 91 -7.11 -20.06 -0.58
CA ASP A 91 -8.03 -19.07 -1.17
C ASP A 91 -7.91 -17.68 -0.53
N ALA A 92 -6.66 -17.20 -0.36
CA ALA A 92 -6.40 -15.88 0.22
C ALA A 92 -7.17 -14.75 -0.46
N ASN A 93 -7.35 -14.82 -1.79
CA ASN A 93 -8.05 -13.78 -2.54
C ASN A 93 -9.51 -13.63 -2.12
N THR A 94 -10.20 -14.75 -1.87
CA THR A 94 -11.58 -14.72 -1.37
C THR A 94 -11.62 -14.31 0.10
N VAL A 95 -10.70 -14.83 0.92
CA VAL A 95 -10.63 -14.57 2.37
C VAL A 95 -10.36 -13.10 2.67
N LEU A 96 -9.40 -12.50 1.96
CA LEU A 96 -9.00 -11.11 2.13
C LEU A 96 -9.91 -10.16 1.35
N GLY A 97 -10.47 -10.63 0.25
CA GLY A 97 -11.53 -9.98 -0.50
C GLY A 97 -11.22 -8.53 -0.82
N ALA A 98 -12.14 -7.64 -0.42
CA ALA A 98 -12.02 -6.22 -0.72
C ALA A 98 -10.80 -5.57 -0.05
N ASP A 99 -10.22 -6.14 1.00
CA ASP A 99 -9.09 -5.54 1.71
C ASP A 99 -7.75 -5.80 1.02
N LEU A 100 -7.64 -6.82 0.16
CA LEU A 100 -6.46 -7.07 -0.65
C LEU A 100 -6.33 -6.03 -1.77
N VAL A 101 -5.18 -5.37 -1.85
CA VAL A 101 -4.91 -4.34 -2.88
C VAL A 101 -3.75 -4.69 -3.80
N ALA A 102 -2.80 -5.48 -3.34
CA ALA A 102 -1.73 -6.02 -4.17
C ALA A 102 -1.19 -7.31 -3.57
N GLU A 103 -0.66 -8.19 -4.41
CA GLU A 103 -0.01 -9.43 -4.00
C GLU A 103 1.23 -9.71 -4.83
N LYS A 104 2.19 -10.43 -4.23
CA LYS A 104 3.36 -10.96 -4.92
C LYS A 104 3.91 -12.17 -4.18
N ASP A 105 4.28 -13.21 -4.91
CA ASP A 105 4.90 -14.41 -4.35
C ASP A 105 6.41 -14.46 -4.64
N VAL A 106 7.10 -15.31 -3.88
CA VAL A 106 8.50 -15.66 -4.14
C VAL A 106 8.85 -17.01 -3.53
N TRP A 107 9.54 -17.83 -4.32
CA TRP A 107 10.11 -19.09 -3.84
C TRP A 107 11.42 -18.87 -3.07
N VAL A 108 11.42 -19.28 -1.81
CA VAL A 108 12.60 -19.26 -0.94
C VAL A 108 13.17 -20.66 -0.83
N ARG A 109 14.43 -20.83 -1.23
CA ARG A 109 15.16 -22.10 -1.11
C ARG A 109 15.81 -22.24 0.26
N PRO A 110 15.94 -23.47 0.81
CA PRO A 110 16.65 -23.69 2.07
C PRO A 110 18.07 -23.11 2.04
N GLY A 111 18.47 -22.45 3.12
CA GLY A 111 19.81 -21.85 3.29
C GLY A 111 20.07 -20.57 2.50
N ASN A 112 19.14 -20.14 1.65
CA ASN A 112 19.33 -18.97 0.80
C ASN A 112 18.67 -17.71 1.37
N THR A 113 19.13 -16.56 0.88
CA THR A 113 18.43 -15.28 1.02
C THR A 113 17.83 -14.89 -0.32
N VAL A 114 16.58 -14.41 -0.32
CA VAL A 114 15.92 -13.87 -1.50
C VAL A 114 15.38 -12.49 -1.18
N SER A 115 15.60 -11.54 -2.07
CA SER A 115 15.03 -10.19 -1.96
C SER A 115 13.80 -10.07 -2.86
N LEU A 116 12.72 -9.54 -2.32
CA LEU A 116 11.50 -9.18 -3.04
C LEU A 116 11.32 -7.67 -2.99
N ASP A 117 11.24 -7.07 -4.17
CA ASP A 117 10.85 -5.68 -4.34
C ASP A 117 9.44 -5.62 -4.94
N MET A 118 8.57 -4.80 -4.36
CA MET A 118 7.26 -4.48 -4.93
C MET A 118 6.91 -3.02 -4.71
N LEU A 119 6.17 -2.44 -5.64
CA LEU A 119 5.61 -1.11 -5.45
C LEU A 119 4.54 -1.16 -4.37
N LEU A 120 4.55 -0.16 -3.50
CA LEU A 120 3.55 -0.03 -2.45
C LEU A 120 2.32 0.67 -3.04
N ASP A 121 1.16 0.03 -2.96
CA ASP A 121 -0.10 0.63 -3.35
C ASP A 121 -0.45 1.75 -2.36
N GLU A 122 -0.96 2.87 -2.87
CA GLU A 122 -1.29 4.03 -2.04
C GLU A 122 -2.40 3.74 -1.01
N LYS A 123 -3.22 2.71 -1.25
CA LYS A 123 -4.28 2.26 -0.35
C LYS A 123 -3.78 1.24 0.68
N ALA A 124 -2.58 0.70 0.52
CA ALA A 124 -2.02 -0.27 1.45
C ALA A 124 -1.70 0.38 2.80
N GLN A 125 -2.25 -0.18 3.88
CA GLN A 125 -1.95 0.21 5.26
C GLN A 125 -1.15 -0.88 5.99
N TYR A 126 -1.26 -2.13 5.51
CA TYR A 126 -0.62 -3.29 6.08
C TYR A 126 0.04 -4.13 4.99
N VAL A 127 1.12 -4.81 5.39
CA VAL A 127 1.74 -5.87 4.61
C VAL A 127 1.61 -7.17 5.41
N ALA A 128 1.18 -8.25 4.78
CA ALA A 128 1.05 -9.57 5.40
C ALA A 128 1.84 -10.60 4.60
N LEU A 129 2.48 -11.54 5.29
CA LEU A 129 3.26 -12.61 4.66
C LEU A 129 2.64 -13.96 5.01
N VAL A 130 2.46 -14.83 4.02
CA VAL A 130 2.00 -16.21 4.18
C VAL A 130 3.00 -17.14 3.53
N ALA A 131 3.78 -17.84 4.35
CA ALA A 131 4.68 -18.89 3.88
C ALA A 131 3.93 -20.21 3.78
N GLN A 132 4.00 -20.88 2.63
CA GLN A 132 3.32 -22.14 2.31
C GLN A 132 4.10 -23.34 2.87
N PHE A 133 4.10 -23.48 4.19
CA PHE A 133 4.65 -24.63 4.90
C PHE A 133 3.73 -25.85 4.75
N ARG A 134 4.34 -27.04 4.62
CA ARG A 134 3.60 -28.30 4.60
C ARG A 134 3.03 -28.66 5.98
N SER A 135 3.80 -28.37 7.02
CA SER A 135 3.45 -28.68 8.42
C SER A 135 3.59 -27.43 9.27
N PRO A 136 2.57 -26.56 9.28
CA PRO A 136 2.62 -25.30 10.02
C PRO A 136 2.56 -25.56 11.54
N ASP A 137 3.48 -24.97 12.30
CA ASP A 137 3.55 -25.12 13.75
C ASP A 137 2.38 -24.41 14.44
N ALA A 138 1.34 -25.15 14.85
CA ALA A 138 0.14 -24.59 15.47
C ALA A 138 0.42 -23.74 16.73
N ARG A 139 1.52 -24.00 17.45
CA ARG A 139 1.91 -23.25 18.66
C ARG A 139 2.52 -21.89 18.36
N LYS A 140 3.09 -21.69 17.18
CA LYS A 140 3.73 -20.43 16.76
C LYS A 140 2.81 -19.59 15.87
N ASN A 141 1.82 -20.22 15.23
CA ASN A 141 0.77 -19.54 14.46
C ASN A 141 -0.15 -18.66 15.33
N GLY A 142 -0.18 -18.88 16.66
CA GLY A 142 -0.94 -18.07 17.62
C GLY A 142 -0.11 -17.11 18.48
N ALA A 143 1.22 -17.11 18.36
CA ALA A 143 2.09 -16.29 19.20
C ALA A 143 2.16 -14.85 18.67
N LYS A 144 1.13 -14.05 18.99
CA LYS A 144 1.01 -12.64 18.58
C LYS A 144 2.04 -11.70 19.23
N ASN A 145 2.90 -12.15 20.15
CA ASN A 145 3.97 -11.34 20.76
C ASN A 145 4.86 -12.21 21.69
N ASP A 146 5.90 -12.87 21.20
CA ASP A 146 7.03 -13.28 22.07
C ASP A 146 8.32 -13.50 21.28
N ARG A 147 9.43 -12.99 21.83
CA ARG A 147 10.78 -13.08 21.29
C ARG A 147 11.35 -14.48 21.54
N THR A 148 10.96 -15.48 20.76
CA THR A 148 11.74 -16.73 20.67
C THR A 148 11.39 -17.54 19.41
N LEU A 149 12.10 -17.22 18.33
CA LEU A 149 12.40 -18.02 17.14
C LEU A 149 11.48 -19.23 16.83
N GLY A 150 10.54 -19.02 15.92
CA GLY A 150 10.10 -19.99 14.92
C GLY A 150 8.92 -19.48 14.12
N ALA A 151 8.98 -19.67 12.81
CA ALA A 151 8.24 -18.95 11.79
C ALA A 151 8.66 -17.47 11.68
N CYS A 152 9.00 -17.06 10.46
CA CYS A 152 9.18 -15.66 10.10
C CYS A 152 7.83 -14.95 10.20
N TYR A 153 7.38 -14.65 11.40
CA TYR A 153 6.30 -13.70 11.64
C TYR A 153 6.92 -12.35 11.99
N GLU A 154 6.24 -11.30 11.56
CA GLU A 154 6.55 -9.89 11.75
C GLU A 154 7.28 -9.22 10.58
N ALA A 155 6.55 -9.09 9.48
CA ALA A 155 6.54 -7.83 8.74
C ALA A 155 5.10 -7.38 8.44
N SER A 156 4.17 -7.51 9.40
CA SER A 156 3.13 -6.48 9.52
C SER A 156 3.79 -5.24 10.11
N LEU A 157 4.75 -4.68 9.37
CA LEU A 157 5.15 -3.30 9.53
C LEU A 157 3.85 -2.55 9.25
N ARG A 158 3.24 -2.00 10.29
CA ARG A 158 2.36 -0.85 10.09
C ARG A 158 3.22 0.12 9.31
N LEU A 159 2.91 0.29 8.03
CA LEU A 159 3.60 1.26 7.21
C LEU A 159 3.54 2.56 8.02
N PRO A 160 4.68 3.22 8.25
CA PRO A 160 4.67 4.35 9.13
C PRO A 160 3.67 5.35 8.56
N ALA A 161 2.61 5.58 9.33
CA ALA A 161 1.58 6.55 9.02
C ALA A 161 2.18 7.94 9.24
N TYR A 162 3.12 8.32 8.38
CA TYR A 162 3.51 9.71 8.23
C TYR A 162 2.47 10.33 7.30
N TRP A 163 1.32 10.65 7.90
CA TRP A 163 0.36 11.61 7.37
C TRP A 163 0.87 13.02 7.62
#